data_AF-W9VZ20-F1
#
_entry.id   AF-W9VZ20-F1
#
_cell.length_a   1.000
_cell.length_b   1.000
_cell.length_c   1.000
_cell.angle_alpha   90.00
_cell.angle_beta   90.00
_cell.angle_gamma   90.00
#
_symmetry.space_group_name_H-M   'P 1'
#
loop_
_entity.id
_entity.type
_entity.pdbx_description
1 polymer ?
#
loop_
_entity_poly.entity_id
_entity_poly.type
_entity_poly.pdbx_seq_one_letter_code
_entity_poly.pdbx_strand_id
1 'polypeptide(L)'
;MEPYEEATTWDGLEHMGHQGHWKDLPPDAKDAYEPWLDPTQATPPQRDQFLSLLWISIVECLALKQLNRDPESIHTDGPPNFAGGMASLKIQLSATGTISHLDDPYGTLKQAEAGSEAAGEQDSEMEFSVSEFEEQLQEARFDFHDPTTFAILKRFSQLTGYRVPDPVLNTVLRGNKPLVAFIDLLTQAAKPKPKKFAEVLLAKQKKALDFAAREKLLAEQGLQAHTGTAVPTTEATEANAAGKQKPKYMPLGPNVMIFTRRETQVDREMEVGRWKVIKRELENRGLPVYPVPKLVPAGETWRKDEGGVV
;
A
#
# COMPACT_ATOMS: atom_id res chain seq x y z
N MET A 1 -11.13 18.26 -54.13
CA MET A 1 -10.97 16.80 -54.14
C MET A 1 -9.64 16.53 -54.81
N GLU A 2 -8.71 15.96 -54.06
CA GLU A 2 -7.47 15.47 -54.66
C GLU A 2 -7.79 14.32 -55.63
N PRO A 3 -7.04 14.19 -56.73
CA PRO A 3 -7.25 13.10 -57.67
C PRO A 3 -6.89 11.76 -57.00
N TYR A 4 -7.71 10.75 -57.23
CA TYR A 4 -7.46 9.40 -56.74
C TYR A 4 -6.26 8.78 -57.48
N GLU A 5 -5.25 8.33 -56.74
CA GLU A 5 -4.10 7.60 -57.25
C GLU A 5 -4.10 6.17 -56.69
N GLU A 6 -3.95 5.17 -57.56
CA GLU A 6 -3.93 3.76 -57.17
C GLU A 6 -2.61 3.38 -56.49
N ALA A 7 -2.70 2.66 -55.37
CA ALA A 7 -1.51 2.19 -54.65
C ALA A 7 -0.77 1.08 -55.43
N THR A 8 0.55 1.22 -55.57
CA THR A 8 1.40 0.22 -56.24
C THR A 8 1.85 -0.91 -55.31
N THR A 9 1.90 -0.65 -54.01
CA THR A 9 2.24 -1.62 -52.95
C THR A 9 1.20 -1.56 -51.85
N TRP A 10 0.92 -2.67 -51.19
CA TRP A 10 0.05 -2.71 -50.02
C TRP A 10 0.68 -2.05 -48.78
N ASP A 11 1.97 -1.77 -48.81
CA ASP A 11 2.70 -1.12 -47.73
C ASP A 11 2.21 0.31 -47.48
N GLY A 12 1.88 0.60 -46.22
CA GLY A 12 1.40 1.91 -45.81
C GLY A 12 -0.09 2.16 -46.11
N LEU A 13 -0.81 1.21 -46.73
CA LEU A 13 -2.27 1.31 -46.82
C LEU A 13 -2.91 1.07 -45.47
N GLU A 14 -3.91 1.90 -45.17
CA GLU A 14 -4.74 1.73 -44.00
C GLU A 14 -5.49 0.39 -44.12
N HIS A 15 -5.23 -0.50 -43.17
CA HIS A 15 -5.92 -1.78 -43.12
C HIS A 15 -7.33 -1.55 -42.57
N MET A 16 -8.32 -1.62 -43.46
CA MET A 16 -9.74 -1.52 -43.10
C MET A 16 -10.28 -2.88 -42.63
N GLY A 17 -10.93 -2.91 -41.46
CA GLY A 17 -11.49 -4.13 -40.85
C GLY A 17 -10.67 -4.63 -39.65
N HIS A 18 -11.33 -5.34 -38.72
CA HIS A 18 -10.67 -5.76 -37.48
C HIS A 18 -9.73 -6.96 -37.74
N GLN A 19 -8.46 -6.86 -37.36
CA GLN A 19 -7.54 -8.01 -37.34
C GLN A 19 -7.53 -8.78 -35.98
N GLY A 20 -8.34 -8.33 -35.02
CA GLY A 20 -8.34 -8.82 -33.63
C GLY A 20 -9.69 -9.37 -33.14
N HIS A 21 -9.91 -9.41 -31.84
CA HIS A 21 -11.22 -9.72 -31.24
C HIS A 21 -11.99 -8.41 -31.00
N TRP A 22 -13.33 -8.46 -30.91
CA TRP A 22 -14.18 -7.31 -30.54
C TRP A 22 -13.73 -6.60 -29.25
N LYS A 23 -12.99 -7.30 -28.39
CA LYS A 23 -12.39 -6.81 -27.14
C LYS A 23 -11.21 -5.84 -27.32
N ASP A 24 -10.67 -5.74 -28.53
CA ASP A 24 -9.52 -4.88 -28.85
C ASP A 24 -9.94 -3.45 -29.23
N LEU A 25 -11.25 -3.20 -29.34
CA LEU A 25 -11.79 -1.85 -29.47
C LEU A 25 -11.49 -1.06 -28.18
N PRO A 26 -11.10 0.22 -28.29
CA PRO A 26 -10.90 1.05 -27.11
C PRO A 26 -12.20 1.10 -26.29
N PRO A 27 -12.11 1.01 -24.95
CA PRO A 27 -13.29 0.99 -24.10
C PRO A 27 -14.06 2.30 -24.20
N ASP A 28 -15.39 2.22 -24.23
CA ASP A 28 -16.24 3.39 -24.17
C ASP A 28 -16.30 3.94 -22.72
N ALA A 29 -16.69 5.21 -22.57
CA ALA A 29 -16.91 5.80 -21.24
C ALA A 29 -17.96 5.04 -20.41
N LYS A 30 -18.86 4.29 -21.06
CA LYS A 30 -19.87 3.44 -20.40
C LYS A 30 -19.30 2.14 -19.85
N ASP A 31 -18.14 1.70 -20.35
CA ASP A 31 -17.44 0.49 -19.92
C ASP A 31 -16.49 0.77 -18.74
N ALA A 32 -16.36 2.04 -18.32
CA ALA A 32 -15.55 2.42 -17.19
C ALA A 32 -16.14 1.82 -15.90
N TYR A 33 -15.31 1.07 -15.18
CA TYR A 33 -15.66 0.55 -13.87
C TYR A 33 -15.38 1.61 -12.81
N GLU A 34 -16.43 2.05 -12.11
CA GLU A 34 -16.31 2.88 -10.91
C GLU A 34 -16.25 1.98 -9.66
N PRO A 35 -15.07 1.77 -9.07
CA PRO A 35 -14.95 0.95 -7.88
C PRO A 35 -15.46 1.71 -6.64
N TRP A 36 -16.05 0.97 -5.70
CA TRP A 36 -16.44 1.53 -4.41
C TRP A 36 -15.23 1.97 -3.55
N LEU A 37 -14.06 1.38 -3.79
CA LEU A 37 -12.78 1.78 -3.21
C LEU A 37 -11.88 2.27 -4.34
N ASP A 38 -11.33 3.47 -4.22
CA ASP A 38 -10.40 3.98 -5.21
C ASP A 38 -9.06 3.20 -5.15
N PRO A 39 -8.72 2.39 -6.17
CA PRO A 39 -7.49 1.60 -6.16
C PRO A 39 -6.25 2.48 -6.29
N THR A 40 -6.38 3.73 -6.74
CA THR A 40 -5.24 4.66 -6.85
C THR A 40 -4.81 5.19 -5.48
N GLN A 41 -5.74 5.23 -4.51
CA GLN A 41 -5.48 5.60 -3.13
C GLN A 41 -4.94 4.43 -2.28
N ALA A 42 -4.95 3.19 -2.81
CA ALA A 42 -4.58 1.98 -2.09
C ALA A 42 -3.07 1.81 -1.83
N THR A 43 -2.28 2.89 -1.87
CA THR A 43 -0.90 2.84 -1.35
C THR A 43 -1.00 2.49 0.13
N PRO A 44 -0.36 1.42 0.63
CA PRO A 44 -0.57 0.96 2.00
C PRO A 44 -0.18 2.08 2.96
N PRO A 45 -1.15 2.72 3.64
CA PRO A 45 -0.86 3.90 4.42
C PRO A 45 0.03 3.52 5.60
N GLN A 46 0.84 4.48 6.04
CA GLN A 46 1.69 4.29 7.21
C GLN A 46 0.81 4.04 8.44
N ARG A 47 1.35 3.38 9.46
CA ARG A 47 0.65 3.09 10.72
C ARG A 47 -0.08 4.33 11.26
N ASP A 48 0.59 5.48 11.22
CA ASP A 48 0.11 6.73 11.79
C ASP A 48 -1.11 7.27 11.02
N GLN A 49 -1.11 7.12 9.68
CA GLN A 49 -2.24 7.47 8.83
C GLN A 49 -3.44 6.52 9.06
N PHE A 50 -3.19 5.23 9.23
CA PHE A 50 -4.27 4.31 9.61
C PHE A 50 -4.89 4.66 10.96
N LEU A 51 -4.07 5.13 11.89
CA LEU A 51 -4.52 5.48 13.23
C LEU A 51 -5.40 6.74 13.21
N SER A 52 -4.98 7.79 12.50
CA SER A 52 -5.79 9.01 12.35
C SER A 52 -7.10 8.75 11.60
N LEU A 53 -7.06 8.01 10.49
CA LEU A 53 -8.25 7.68 9.71
C LEU A 53 -9.22 6.77 10.48
N LEU A 54 -8.71 5.86 11.31
CA LEU A 54 -9.55 5.04 12.19
C LEU A 54 -10.25 5.91 13.23
N TRP A 55 -9.52 6.81 13.89
CA TRP A 55 -10.12 7.74 14.85
C TRP A 55 -11.21 8.59 14.19
N ILE A 56 -10.95 9.13 13.00
CA ILE A 56 -11.93 9.90 12.22
C ILE A 56 -13.21 9.08 11.98
N SER A 57 -13.06 7.85 11.49
CA SER A 57 -14.21 6.97 11.21
C SER A 57 -15.03 6.62 12.45
N ILE A 58 -14.38 6.45 13.61
CA ILE A 58 -15.07 6.18 14.88
C ILE A 58 -15.90 7.39 15.30
N VAL A 59 -15.30 8.58 15.28
CA VAL A 59 -15.97 9.81 15.69
C VAL A 59 -17.14 10.15 14.75
N GLU A 60 -16.97 10.04 13.43
CA GLU A 60 -18.05 10.28 12.46
C GLU A 60 -19.26 9.35 12.71
N CYS A 61 -19.01 8.04 12.83
CA CYS A 61 -20.09 7.07 13.01
C CYS A 61 -20.77 7.19 14.39
N LEU A 62 -20.01 7.48 15.44
CA LEU A 62 -20.58 7.71 16.77
C LEU A 62 -21.38 9.01 16.85
N ALA A 63 -20.93 10.07 16.19
CA ALA A 63 -21.64 11.34 16.14
C ALA A 63 -23.03 11.14 15.50
N LEU A 64 -23.11 10.41 14.38
CA LEU A 64 -24.40 10.10 13.75
C LEU A 64 -25.30 9.24 14.63
N LYS A 65 -24.74 8.24 15.31
CA LYS A 65 -25.48 7.42 16.28
C LYS A 65 -26.10 8.28 17.38
N GLN A 66 -25.36 9.26 17.91
CA GLN A 66 -25.86 10.18 18.94
C GLN A 66 -26.91 11.18 18.42
N LEU A 67 -26.82 11.56 17.15
CA LEU A 67 -27.81 12.39 16.45
C LEU A 67 -29.04 11.59 15.99
N ASN A 68 -29.17 10.32 16.38
CA ASN A 68 -30.23 9.39 15.93
C ASN A 68 -30.33 9.27 14.40
N ARG A 69 -29.21 9.46 13.68
CA ARG A 69 -29.11 9.19 12.23
C ARG A 69 -28.46 7.82 12.03
N ASP A 70 -28.87 7.14 10.97
CA ASP A 70 -28.27 5.86 10.62
C ASP A 70 -26.82 6.07 10.16
N PRO A 71 -25.84 5.32 10.72
CA PRO A 71 -24.43 5.52 10.39
C PRO A 71 -24.09 5.12 8.94
N GLU A 72 -25.00 4.44 8.24
CA GLU A 72 -24.85 4.13 6.82
C GLU A 72 -25.16 5.34 5.90
N SER A 73 -25.85 6.37 6.41
CA SER A 73 -26.21 7.56 5.63
C SER A 73 -25.00 8.43 5.27
N ILE A 74 -23.83 8.20 5.90
CA ILE A 74 -22.56 8.87 5.56
C ILE A 74 -22.26 8.78 4.06
N HIS A 75 -22.64 7.68 3.41
CA HIS A 75 -22.33 7.44 2.01
C HIS A 75 -23.22 8.23 1.04
N THR A 76 -24.42 8.62 1.47
CA THR A 76 -25.36 9.40 0.66
C THR A 76 -25.28 10.88 0.98
N ASP A 77 -25.21 11.20 2.28
CA ASP A 77 -25.38 12.57 2.79
C ASP A 77 -24.02 13.24 3.07
N GLY A 78 -22.94 12.47 3.05
CA GLY A 78 -21.59 12.91 3.39
C GLY A 78 -21.30 12.85 4.91
N PRO A 79 -20.05 13.14 5.32
CA PRO A 79 -19.67 13.16 6.72
C PRO A 79 -20.30 14.35 7.46
N PRO A 80 -20.60 14.20 8.77
CA PRO A 80 -21.04 15.32 9.60
C PRO A 80 -19.97 16.43 9.62
N ASN A 81 -20.40 17.68 9.41
CA ASN A 81 -19.49 18.83 9.43
C ASN A 81 -19.21 19.27 10.87
N PHE A 82 -18.01 19.01 11.36
CA PHE A 82 -17.60 19.37 12.72
C PHE A 82 -17.01 20.78 12.88
N ALA A 83 -16.94 21.59 11.80
CA ALA A 83 -16.37 22.95 11.82
C ALA A 83 -14.98 23.05 12.51
N GLY A 84 -14.14 22.02 12.36
CA GLY A 84 -12.82 21.92 13.01
C GLY A 84 -12.84 21.49 14.48
N GLY A 85 -14.02 21.35 15.11
CA GLY A 85 -14.19 20.96 16.51
C GLY A 85 -14.04 19.46 16.79
N MET A 86 -13.81 18.64 15.75
CA MET A 86 -13.68 17.19 15.88
C MET A 86 -12.65 16.79 16.95
N ALA A 87 -11.56 17.54 17.04
CA ALA A 87 -10.45 17.32 17.98
C ALA A 87 -10.84 17.34 19.46
N SER A 88 -11.92 18.05 19.79
CA SER A 88 -12.36 18.20 21.17
C SER A 88 -13.17 17.01 21.68
N LEU A 89 -13.61 16.14 20.77
CA LEU A 89 -14.43 14.98 21.09
C LEU A 89 -13.57 13.86 21.66
N LYS A 90 -14.00 13.28 22.79
CA LYS A 90 -13.33 12.14 23.41
C LYS A 90 -14.21 10.91 23.35
N ILE A 91 -13.60 9.77 23.06
CA ILE A 91 -14.30 8.48 23.02
C ILE A 91 -14.49 7.99 24.45
N GLN A 92 -15.74 7.81 24.88
CA GLN A 92 -16.05 7.20 26.17
C GLN A 92 -16.24 5.69 26.02
N LEU A 93 -15.60 4.95 26.93
CA LEU A 93 -15.63 3.51 26.96
C LEU A 93 -16.72 3.00 27.91
N SER A 94 -17.39 1.93 27.51
CA SER A 94 -18.28 1.16 28.39
C SER A 94 -17.47 0.48 29.49
N ALA A 95 -18.13 -0.02 30.54
CA ALA A 95 -17.51 -0.80 31.61
C ALA A 95 -16.75 -2.05 31.11
N THR A 96 -17.06 -2.51 29.90
CA THR A 96 -16.41 -3.63 29.20
C THR A 96 -15.19 -3.22 28.34
N GLY A 97 -14.90 -1.92 28.24
CA GLY A 97 -13.87 -1.35 27.37
C GLY A 97 -14.30 -1.18 25.91
N THR A 98 -15.59 -1.36 25.59
CA THR A 98 -16.11 -1.14 24.24
C THR A 98 -16.43 0.32 23.99
N ILE A 99 -16.28 0.75 22.74
CA ILE A 99 -16.65 2.09 22.29
C ILE A 99 -18.16 2.31 22.50
N SER A 100 -18.56 3.37 23.22
CA SER A 100 -19.97 3.57 23.59
C SER A 100 -20.58 4.87 23.03
N HIS A 101 -20.03 6.02 23.42
CA HIS A 101 -20.53 7.35 23.06
C HIS A 101 -19.38 8.35 23.04
N LEU A 102 -19.59 9.49 22.37
CA LEU A 102 -18.65 10.61 22.40
C LEU A 102 -19.00 11.55 23.56
N ASP A 103 -17.98 11.97 24.29
CA ASP A 103 -18.06 13.09 25.22
C ASP A 103 -17.81 14.38 24.44
N ASP A 104 -18.79 15.27 24.51
CA ASP A 104 -18.81 16.55 23.81
C ASP A 104 -18.81 17.70 24.82
N PRO A 105 -17.62 18.12 25.30
CA PRO A 105 -17.51 19.18 26.28
C PRO A 105 -17.91 20.57 25.74
N TYR A 106 -17.93 20.77 24.42
CA TYR A 106 -18.14 22.08 23.79
C TYR A 106 -19.45 22.19 22.98
N GLY A 107 -20.24 21.12 22.89
CA GLY A 107 -21.49 21.10 22.13
C GLY A 107 -21.30 21.05 20.62
N THR A 108 -20.15 20.58 20.14
CA THR A 108 -19.79 20.47 18.71
C THR A 108 -20.77 19.61 17.93
N LEU A 109 -21.36 18.57 18.54
CA LEU A 109 -22.32 17.67 17.89
C LEU A 109 -23.62 18.40 17.52
N LYS A 110 -24.09 19.32 18.36
CA LYS A 110 -25.29 20.12 18.10
C LYS A 110 -25.07 21.15 17.01
N GLN A 111 -23.85 21.67 16.89
CA GLN A 111 -23.46 22.58 15.81
C GLN A 111 -23.38 21.86 14.47
N ALA A 112 -22.92 20.60 14.46
CA ALA A 112 -22.85 19.77 13.25
C ALA A 112 -24.24 19.45 12.68
N GLU A 113 -25.27 19.28 13.53
CA GLU A 113 -26.66 19.11 13.09
C GLU A 113 -27.22 20.38 12.43
N ALA A 114 -26.90 21.56 12.96
CA ALA A 114 -27.35 22.85 12.44
C ALA A 114 -26.63 23.29 11.14
N GLY A 115 -25.43 22.76 10.88
CA GLY A 115 -24.56 23.18 9.77
C GLY A 115 -24.67 22.37 8.48
N SER A 116 -25.59 21.39 8.37
CA SER A 116 -25.68 20.50 7.20
C SER A 116 -26.13 21.15 5.89
N GLU A 117 -26.30 22.47 5.84
CA GLU A 117 -26.65 23.24 4.62
C GLU A 117 -25.45 23.92 3.94
N ALA A 118 -24.25 23.91 4.53
CA ALA A 118 -23.07 24.56 3.97
C ALA A 118 -22.01 23.54 3.54
N ALA A 119 -22.16 23.00 2.33
CA ALA A 119 -21.10 22.27 1.64
C ALA A 119 -20.00 23.25 1.19
N GLY A 120 -19.00 23.43 2.04
CA GLY A 120 -17.76 24.13 1.72
C GLY A 120 -16.60 23.17 1.88
N GLU A 121 -15.91 22.89 0.77
CA GLU A 121 -14.58 22.27 0.75
C GLU A 121 -13.65 23.07 1.65
N GLN A 122 -13.31 22.49 2.81
CA GLN A 122 -12.14 22.88 3.56
C GLN A 122 -11.35 21.62 3.85
N ASP A 123 -10.36 21.38 2.99
CA ASP A 123 -9.14 20.64 3.32
C ASP A 123 -8.48 21.34 4.51
N SER A 124 -9.00 21.09 5.70
CA SER A 124 -8.35 21.47 6.94
C SER A 124 -7.35 20.37 7.23
N GLU A 125 -6.08 20.64 6.93
CA GLU A 125 -4.93 19.86 7.41
C GLU A 125 -5.05 19.74 8.94
N MET A 126 -5.60 18.62 9.38
CA MET A 126 -5.80 18.29 10.78
C MET A 126 -4.44 17.94 11.40
N GLU A 127 -3.78 18.92 12.02
CA GLU A 127 -2.61 18.68 12.87
C GLU A 127 -3.05 18.05 14.20
N PHE A 128 -3.23 16.73 14.20
CA PHE A 128 -3.30 15.95 15.43
C PHE A 128 -1.94 15.35 15.78
N SER A 129 -1.61 15.32 17.07
CA SER A 129 -0.50 14.51 17.54
C SER A 129 -0.95 13.04 17.54
N VAL A 130 -0.27 12.20 16.74
CA VAL A 130 -0.57 10.76 16.59
C VAL A 130 -0.61 10.04 17.96
N SER A 131 0.17 10.55 18.92
CA SER A 131 0.26 10.06 20.29
C SER A 131 -1.06 10.14 21.07
N GLU A 132 -1.82 11.22 20.93
CA GLU A 132 -3.10 11.40 21.64
C GLU A 132 -4.14 10.37 21.21
N PHE A 133 -4.21 10.12 19.91
CA PHE A 133 -5.09 9.09 19.36
C PHE A 133 -4.66 7.68 19.78
N GLU A 134 -3.36 7.42 19.82
CA GLU A 134 -2.84 6.12 20.24
C GLU A 134 -3.21 5.83 21.70
N GLU A 135 -3.09 6.81 22.59
CA GLU A 135 -3.48 6.69 24.00
C GLU A 135 -4.97 6.39 24.15
N GLN A 136 -5.84 7.12 23.45
CA GLN A 136 -7.30 6.89 23.49
C GLN A 136 -7.69 5.52 22.90
N LEU A 137 -7.02 5.08 21.84
CA LEU A 137 -7.33 3.82 21.15
C LEU A 137 -6.69 2.59 21.81
N GLN A 138 -5.75 2.78 22.74
CA GLN A 138 -5.03 1.69 23.41
C GLN A 138 -5.95 0.83 24.28
N GLU A 139 -6.92 1.46 24.95
CA GLU A 139 -7.88 0.76 25.81
C GLU A 139 -9.17 0.36 25.08
N ALA A 140 -9.47 1.06 23.99
CA ALA A 140 -10.71 0.91 23.24
C ALA A 140 -10.75 -0.39 22.42
N ARG A 141 -11.92 -1.03 22.41
CA ARG A 141 -12.19 -2.29 21.69
C ARG A 141 -13.44 -2.18 20.83
N PHE A 142 -13.45 -2.92 19.72
CA PHE A 142 -14.64 -3.07 18.90
C PHE A 142 -15.70 -3.93 19.60
N ASP A 143 -16.96 -3.53 19.46
CA ASP A 143 -18.10 -4.39 19.80
C ASP A 143 -18.76 -4.93 18.53
N PHE A 144 -18.47 -6.19 18.21
CA PHE A 144 -19.01 -6.83 17.00
C PHE A 144 -20.49 -7.22 17.12
N HIS A 145 -21.13 -7.02 18.27
CA HIS A 145 -22.59 -7.20 18.41
C HIS A 145 -23.35 -5.95 17.99
N ASP A 146 -22.72 -4.77 18.02
CA ASP A 146 -23.32 -3.52 17.60
C ASP A 146 -23.13 -3.31 16.09
N PRO A 147 -24.18 -3.08 15.29
CA PRO A 147 -24.07 -2.76 13.87
C PRO A 147 -23.19 -1.54 13.57
N THR A 148 -22.99 -0.64 14.54
CA THR A 148 -22.16 0.57 14.35
C THR A 148 -20.70 0.24 14.06
N THR A 149 -20.17 -0.86 14.59
CA THR A 149 -18.81 -1.34 14.30
C THR A 149 -18.62 -1.64 12.81
N PHE A 150 -19.65 -2.19 12.15
CA PHE A 150 -19.59 -2.44 10.72
C PHE A 150 -19.55 -1.13 9.92
N ALA A 151 -20.34 -0.13 10.31
CA ALA A 151 -20.33 1.19 9.68
C ALA A 151 -18.96 1.88 9.84
N ILE A 152 -18.34 1.78 11.03
CA ILE A 152 -16.99 2.29 11.29
C ILE A 152 -15.99 1.62 10.35
N LEU A 153 -15.99 0.28 10.26
CA LEU A 153 -15.06 -0.46 9.40
C LEU A 153 -15.27 -0.15 7.90
N LYS A 154 -16.53 0.04 7.49
CA LYS A 154 -16.90 0.42 6.13
C LYS A 154 -16.39 1.83 5.80
N ARG A 155 -16.60 2.80 6.68
CA ARG A 155 -16.09 4.17 6.53
C ARG A 155 -14.57 4.23 6.54
N PHE A 156 -13.93 3.51 7.45
CA PHE A 156 -12.48 3.35 7.49
C PHE A 156 -11.93 2.78 6.17
N SER A 157 -12.59 1.78 5.59
CA SER A 157 -12.16 1.20 4.31
C SER A 157 -12.28 2.21 3.16
N GLN A 158 -13.31 3.06 3.15
CA GLN A 158 -13.46 4.12 2.15
C GLN A 158 -12.36 5.17 2.26
N LEU A 159 -12.10 5.67 3.47
CA LEU A 159 -11.11 6.71 3.71
C LEU A 159 -9.68 6.23 3.41
N THR A 160 -9.40 4.96 3.67
CA THR A 160 -8.05 4.39 3.46
C THR A 160 -7.85 3.82 2.06
N GLY A 161 -8.91 3.59 1.29
CA GLY A 161 -8.86 2.79 0.06
C GLY A 161 -8.43 1.33 0.28
N TYR A 162 -8.25 0.89 1.53
CA TYR A 162 -7.73 -0.44 1.88
C TYR A 162 -8.82 -1.31 2.49
N ARG A 163 -9.12 -2.42 1.83
CA ARG A 163 -10.11 -3.40 2.33
C ARG A 163 -9.55 -4.17 3.52
N VAL A 164 -10.24 -4.08 4.66
CA VAL A 164 -9.94 -4.86 5.87
C VAL A 164 -10.17 -6.36 5.61
N PRO A 165 -9.15 -7.23 5.72
CA PRO A 165 -9.31 -8.66 5.47
C PRO A 165 -10.05 -9.38 6.62
N ASP A 166 -11.01 -10.25 6.31
CA ASP A 166 -11.76 -11.04 7.30
C ASP A 166 -10.87 -11.85 8.27
N PRO A 167 -9.74 -12.44 7.86
CA PRO A 167 -8.84 -13.11 8.81
C PRO A 167 -8.31 -12.17 9.89
N VAL A 168 -8.06 -10.89 9.55
CA VAL A 168 -7.64 -9.88 10.52
C VAL A 168 -8.76 -9.61 11.51
N LEU A 169 -10.00 -9.41 11.03
CA LEU A 169 -11.18 -9.22 11.89
C LEU A 169 -11.41 -10.41 12.82
N ASN A 170 -11.30 -11.63 12.33
CA ASN A 170 -11.46 -12.84 13.13
C ASN A 170 -10.40 -12.94 14.24
N THR A 171 -9.16 -12.53 13.96
CA THR A 171 -8.11 -12.49 15.00
C THR A 171 -8.35 -11.44 16.07
N VAL A 172 -9.00 -10.33 15.71
CA VAL A 172 -9.36 -9.25 16.66
C VAL A 172 -10.54 -9.69 17.52
N LEU A 173 -11.57 -10.26 16.89
CA LEU A 173 -12.76 -10.81 17.56
C LEU A 173 -12.39 -11.90 18.58
N ARG A 174 -11.61 -12.91 18.18
CA ARG A 174 -11.23 -14.03 19.07
C ARG A 174 -10.28 -13.62 20.18
N GLY A 175 -9.40 -12.66 19.90
CA GLY A 175 -8.38 -12.21 20.85
C GLY A 175 -8.84 -11.07 21.75
N ASN A 176 -10.06 -10.56 21.59
CA ASN A 176 -10.57 -9.33 22.22
C ASN A 176 -9.51 -8.22 22.28
N LYS A 177 -8.85 -8.01 21.13
CA LYS A 177 -7.65 -7.17 21.04
C LYS A 177 -8.04 -5.69 20.97
N PRO A 178 -7.20 -4.78 21.50
CA PRO A 178 -7.44 -3.34 21.37
C PRO A 178 -7.30 -2.87 19.92
N LEU A 179 -7.82 -1.68 19.63
CA LEU A 179 -7.80 -1.07 18.30
C LEU A 179 -6.36 -0.83 17.80
N VAL A 180 -5.42 -0.53 18.69
CA VAL A 180 -3.99 -0.40 18.32
C VAL A 180 -3.44 -1.71 17.74
N ALA A 181 -3.78 -2.85 18.36
CA ALA A 181 -3.37 -4.16 17.85
C ALA A 181 -4.06 -4.50 16.52
N PHE A 182 -5.29 -4.01 16.29
CA PHE A 182 -5.95 -4.10 14.98
C PHE A 182 -5.16 -3.34 13.91
N ILE A 183 -4.74 -2.11 14.19
CA ILE A 183 -3.90 -1.31 13.27
C ILE A 183 -2.55 -2.01 13.03
N ASP A 184 -1.91 -2.56 14.05
CA ASP A 184 -0.65 -3.28 13.88
C ASP A 184 -0.81 -4.53 13.01
N LEU A 185 -1.94 -5.25 13.12
CA LEU A 185 -2.24 -6.39 12.26
C LEU A 185 -2.52 -5.94 10.82
N LEU A 186 -3.25 -4.83 10.64
CA LEU A 186 -3.52 -4.26 9.31
C LEU A 186 -2.24 -3.77 8.64
N THR A 187 -1.39 -3.03 9.34
CA THR A 187 -0.10 -2.56 8.80
C THR A 187 0.83 -3.71 8.43
N GLN A 188 0.75 -4.84 9.14
CA GLN A 188 1.47 -6.07 8.77
C GLN A 188 0.86 -6.76 7.54
N ALA A 189 -0.47 -6.78 7.43
CA ALA A 189 -1.18 -7.37 6.29
C ALA A 189 -1.06 -6.53 5.01
N ALA A 190 -1.01 -5.20 5.15
CA ALA A 190 -0.91 -4.24 4.06
C ALA A 190 0.48 -4.24 3.39
N LYS A 191 1.54 -4.62 4.12
CA LYS A 191 2.88 -4.77 3.54
C LYS A 191 2.90 -5.96 2.58
N PRO A 192 3.02 -5.74 1.26
CA PRO A 192 3.00 -6.83 0.31
C PRO A 192 4.20 -7.73 0.57
N LYS A 193 3.93 -9.03 0.80
CA LYS A 193 5.01 -10.01 0.90
C LYS A 193 5.72 -10.06 -0.46
N PRO A 194 7.05 -9.92 -0.52
CA PRO A 194 7.78 -9.99 -1.77
C PRO A 194 7.49 -11.33 -2.46
N LYS A 195 6.97 -11.28 -3.69
CA LYS A 195 6.59 -12.48 -4.44
C LYS A 195 7.81 -13.18 -5.01
N LYS A 196 8.85 -12.41 -5.38
CA LYS A 196 10.07 -12.95 -5.97
C LYS A 196 11.11 -13.21 -4.89
N PHE A 197 11.77 -14.36 -4.98
CA PHE A 197 12.86 -14.71 -4.06
C PHE A 197 14.02 -13.69 -4.09
N ALA A 198 14.34 -13.15 -5.27
CA ALA A 198 15.36 -12.10 -5.39
C ALA A 198 15.02 -10.85 -4.56
N GLU A 199 13.74 -10.44 -4.54
CA GLU A 199 13.28 -9.31 -3.71
C GLU A 199 13.39 -9.63 -2.22
N VAL A 200 13.11 -10.88 -1.82
CA VAL A 200 13.32 -11.35 -0.44
C VAL A 200 14.79 -11.22 -0.04
N LEU A 201 15.71 -11.65 -0.90
CA LEU A 201 17.15 -11.57 -0.63
C LEU A 201 17.63 -10.11 -0.54
N LEU A 202 17.19 -9.25 -1.46
CA LEU A 202 17.50 -7.82 -1.44
C LEU A 202 16.95 -7.15 -0.17
N ALA A 203 15.72 -7.48 0.24
CA ALA A 203 15.13 -6.95 1.47
C ALA A 203 15.90 -7.40 2.72
N LYS A 204 16.37 -8.66 2.74
CA LYS A 204 17.24 -9.16 3.82
C LYS A 204 18.59 -8.45 3.83
N GLN A 205 19.19 -8.21 2.67
CA GLN A 205 20.46 -7.49 2.55
C GLN A 205 20.34 -6.04 3.02
N LYS A 206 19.28 -5.32 2.61
CA LYS A 206 18.99 -3.96 3.09
C LYS A 206 18.86 -3.91 4.61
N LYS A 207 18.05 -4.80 5.20
CA LYS A 207 17.90 -4.90 6.66
C LYS A 207 19.23 -5.16 7.38
N ALA A 208 20.09 -5.99 6.80
CA ALA A 208 21.40 -6.28 7.36
C ALA A 208 22.35 -5.07 7.31
N LEU A 209 22.31 -4.31 6.21
CA LEU A 209 23.07 -3.07 6.06
C LEU A 209 22.56 -1.98 7.02
N ASP A 210 21.24 -1.81 7.15
CA ASP A 210 20.64 -0.85 8.08
C ASP A 210 21.02 -1.18 9.54
N PHE A 211 21.03 -2.47 9.89
CA PHE A 211 21.45 -2.93 11.21
C PHE A 211 22.94 -2.65 11.44
N ALA A 212 23.81 -2.95 10.48
CA ALA A 212 25.24 -2.66 10.58
C ALA A 212 25.53 -1.15 10.65
N ALA A 213 24.79 -0.33 9.90
CA ALA A 213 24.90 1.13 9.94
C ALA A 213 24.48 1.67 11.31
N ARG A 214 23.38 1.16 11.88
CA ARG A 214 22.94 1.52 13.22
C ARG A 214 23.93 1.10 14.31
N GLU A 215 24.54 -0.09 14.21
CA GLU A 215 25.61 -0.51 15.12
C GLU A 215 26.83 0.43 15.03
N LYS A 216 27.23 0.86 13.83
CA LYS A 216 28.32 1.83 13.65
C LYS A 216 27.99 3.19 14.27
N LEU A 217 26.79 3.73 14.01
CA LEU A 217 26.37 5.02 14.60
C LEU A 217 26.35 4.97 16.13
N LEU A 218 25.90 3.87 16.73
CA LEU A 218 25.93 3.69 18.18
C LEU A 218 27.37 3.63 18.72
N ALA A 219 28.27 2.94 18.01
CA ALA A 219 29.69 2.90 18.36
C ALA A 219 30.36 4.28 18.27
N GLU A 220 30.01 5.08 17.27
CA GLU A 220 30.50 6.44 17.07
C GLU A 220 29.98 7.43 18.12
N GLN A 221 28.75 7.23 18.62
CA GLN A 221 28.16 8.04 19.70
C GLN A 221 28.68 7.67 21.10
N GLY A 222 29.63 6.74 21.22
CA GLY A 222 30.27 6.39 22.50
C GLY A 222 29.36 5.67 23.51
N LEU A 223 28.10 5.39 23.16
CA LEU A 223 27.27 4.47 23.91
C LEU A 223 27.63 3.05 23.48
N GLN A 224 28.42 2.36 24.31
CA GLN A 224 28.63 0.93 24.16
C GLN A 224 27.27 0.23 23.98
N ALA A 225 27.15 -0.53 22.90
CA ALA A 225 26.06 -1.47 22.73
C ALA A 225 26.11 -2.43 23.93
N HIS A 226 25.23 -2.24 24.91
CA HIS A 226 24.98 -3.20 25.95
C HIS A 226 24.28 -4.40 25.29
N THR A 227 25.05 -5.23 24.60
CA THR A 227 24.70 -6.63 24.43
C THR A 227 24.60 -7.19 25.84
N GLY A 228 23.38 -7.57 26.23
CA GLY A 228 22.97 -7.98 27.56
C GLY A 228 24.08 -8.52 28.47
N THR A 229 24.39 -7.75 29.51
CA THR A 229 25.00 -8.29 30.73
C THR A 229 23.99 -8.11 31.84
N ALA A 230 23.69 -9.23 32.48
CA ALA A 230 22.71 -9.39 33.54
C ALA A 230 22.97 -8.44 34.70
N VAL A 231 21.89 -7.87 35.23
CA VAL A 231 21.83 -7.43 36.62
C VAL A 231 21.82 -8.72 37.47
N PRO A 232 22.70 -8.87 38.47
CA PRO A 232 22.72 -10.06 39.31
C PRO A 232 21.66 -9.91 40.40
N THR A 233 20.59 -10.68 40.31
CA THR A 233 19.69 -10.92 41.44
C THR A 233 19.58 -12.43 41.64
N THR A 234 20.31 -12.87 42.67
CA THR A 234 19.99 -13.96 43.61
C THR A 234 19.06 -15.09 43.12
N GLU A 235 19.69 -16.27 43.01
CA GLU A 235 19.21 -17.60 43.42
C GLU A 235 17.93 -18.20 42.82
N ALA A 236 18.13 -19.36 42.18
CA ALA A 236 17.19 -20.46 41.90
C ALA A 236 15.87 -20.08 41.20
N THR A 237 15.59 -20.56 39.99
CA THR A 237 15.31 -21.98 39.73
C THR A 237 15.42 -22.22 38.22
N GLU A 238 16.14 -23.26 37.82
CA GLU A 238 16.29 -23.69 36.43
C GLU A 238 14.98 -24.27 35.89
N ALA A 239 14.38 -23.59 34.92
CA ALA A 239 13.34 -24.16 34.06
C ALA A 239 13.48 -23.62 32.63
N ASN A 240 13.99 -24.49 31.76
CA ASN A 240 13.94 -24.49 30.29
C ASN A 240 13.21 -23.31 29.62
N ALA A 241 13.92 -22.21 29.38
CA ALA A 241 13.58 -21.22 28.38
C ALA A 241 14.76 -21.06 27.42
N ALA A 242 14.84 -21.93 26.42
CA ALA A 242 15.72 -21.73 25.27
C ALA A 242 15.23 -20.51 24.48
N GLY A 243 15.60 -19.32 24.96
CA GLY A 243 15.37 -18.05 24.27
C GLY A 243 16.02 -18.13 22.90
N LYS A 244 15.21 -18.28 21.85
CA LYS A 244 15.67 -18.25 20.47
C LYS A 244 16.41 -16.92 20.25
N GLN A 245 17.74 -16.97 20.23
CA GLN A 245 18.56 -15.81 19.89
C GLN A 245 18.06 -15.27 18.55
N LYS A 246 17.64 -14.01 18.52
CA LYS A 246 17.17 -13.37 17.29
C LYS A 246 18.32 -13.45 16.27
N PRO A 247 18.07 -13.95 15.04
CA PRO A 247 19.16 -14.17 14.08
C PRO A 247 19.81 -12.82 13.77
N LYS A 248 21.14 -12.75 13.95
CA LYS A 248 21.93 -11.57 13.58
C LYS A 248 21.93 -11.45 12.07
N TYR A 249 21.40 -10.34 11.53
CA TYR A 249 21.44 -10.08 10.09
C TYR A 249 22.85 -9.61 9.72
N MET A 250 23.69 -10.53 9.26
CA MET A 250 24.98 -10.17 8.67
C MET A 250 24.79 -9.82 7.19
N PRO A 251 25.31 -8.67 6.72
CA PRO A 251 25.23 -8.33 5.31
C PRO A 251 26.05 -9.33 4.49
N LEU A 252 25.56 -9.63 3.28
CA LEU A 252 26.31 -10.43 2.31
C LEU A 252 27.64 -9.74 2.00
N GLY A 253 28.71 -10.52 1.83
CA GLY A 253 30.03 -10.01 1.51
C GLY A 253 30.09 -9.38 0.10
N PRO A 254 31.15 -8.60 -0.20
CA PRO A 254 31.29 -7.89 -1.48
C PRO A 254 31.42 -8.82 -2.70
N ASN A 255 31.69 -10.11 -2.49
CA ASN A 255 31.87 -11.10 -3.56
C ASN A 255 30.55 -11.75 -4.02
N VAL A 256 29.41 -11.32 -3.48
CA VAL A 256 28.10 -11.91 -3.81
C VAL A 256 27.20 -10.86 -4.45
N MET A 257 26.72 -11.14 -5.66
CA MET A 257 25.77 -10.30 -6.40
C MET A 257 24.42 -11.01 -6.53
N ILE A 258 23.32 -10.25 -6.36
CA ILE A 258 21.95 -10.76 -6.51
C ILE A 258 21.31 -10.10 -7.73
N PHE A 259 20.92 -10.91 -8.71
CA PHE A 259 20.18 -10.46 -9.88
C PHE A 259 18.67 -10.72 -9.72
N THR A 260 17.84 -9.77 -10.15
CA THR A 260 16.37 -9.87 -10.07
C THR A 260 15.76 -10.67 -11.23
N ARG A 261 16.47 -10.77 -12.35
CA ARG A 261 16.10 -11.50 -13.56
C ARG A 261 17.14 -12.57 -13.88
N ARG A 262 16.75 -13.54 -14.70
CA ARG A 262 17.67 -14.53 -15.25
C ARG A 262 18.71 -13.83 -16.12
N GLU A 263 19.97 -14.19 -15.94
CA GLU A 263 21.06 -13.80 -16.84
C GLU A 263 20.96 -14.59 -18.16
N THR A 264 20.91 -13.86 -19.27
CA THR A 264 20.90 -14.42 -20.63
C THR A 264 22.30 -14.47 -21.23
N GLN A 265 22.47 -15.18 -22.35
CA GLN A 265 23.76 -15.17 -23.06
C GLN A 265 24.14 -13.77 -23.55
N VAL A 266 23.15 -12.96 -23.94
CA VAL A 266 23.36 -11.56 -24.33
C VAL A 266 23.90 -10.75 -23.14
N ASP A 267 23.35 -10.94 -21.94
CA ASP A 267 23.85 -10.24 -20.73
C ASP A 267 25.34 -10.59 -20.47
N ARG A 268 25.73 -11.86 -20.61
CA ARG A 268 27.14 -12.28 -20.49
C ARG A 268 28.06 -11.62 -21.52
N GLU A 269 27.62 -11.56 -22.77
CA GLU A 269 28.38 -10.90 -23.83
C GLU A 269 28.44 -9.38 -23.64
N MET A 270 27.43 -8.79 -23.00
CA MET A 270 27.43 -7.38 -22.59
C MET A 270 28.41 -7.12 -21.45
N GLU A 271 28.48 -7.98 -20.44
CA GLU A 271 29.46 -7.88 -19.34
C GLU A 271 30.89 -7.97 -19.84
N VAL A 272 31.17 -8.86 -20.81
CA VAL A 272 32.49 -8.96 -21.47
C VAL A 272 32.72 -7.81 -22.45
N GLY A 273 31.67 -7.09 -22.86
CA GLY A 273 31.72 -5.99 -23.85
C GLY A 273 31.74 -6.44 -25.32
N ARG A 274 31.69 -7.75 -25.59
CA ARG A 274 31.68 -8.33 -26.96
C ARG A 274 30.38 -8.07 -27.71
N TRP A 275 29.27 -7.90 -26.99
CA TRP A 275 27.96 -7.66 -27.60
C TRP A 275 27.95 -6.45 -28.55
N LYS A 276 28.74 -5.40 -28.25
CA LYS A 276 28.84 -4.22 -29.12
C LYS A 276 29.39 -4.55 -30.51
N VAL A 277 30.36 -5.47 -30.58
CA VAL A 277 30.96 -5.92 -31.83
C VAL A 277 29.99 -6.82 -32.59
N ILE A 278 29.34 -7.75 -31.89
CA ILE A 278 28.34 -8.66 -32.45
C ILE A 278 27.18 -7.87 -33.05
N LYS A 279 26.63 -6.91 -32.31
CA LYS A 279 25.56 -6.03 -32.79
C LYS A 279 25.96 -5.31 -34.08
N ARG A 280 27.14 -4.69 -34.12
CA ARG A 280 27.63 -3.98 -35.31
C ARG A 280 27.81 -4.90 -36.52
N GLU A 281 28.36 -6.09 -36.31
CA GLU A 281 28.54 -7.08 -37.38
C GLU A 281 27.20 -7.61 -37.93
N LEU A 282 26.22 -7.84 -37.05
CA LEU A 282 24.87 -8.25 -37.46
C LEU A 282 24.19 -7.15 -38.27
N GLU A 283 24.27 -5.89 -37.83
CA GLU A 283 23.74 -4.72 -38.55
C GLU A 283 24.39 -4.55 -39.93
N ASN A 284 25.72 -4.67 -40.01
CA ASN A 284 26.47 -4.60 -41.26
C ASN A 284 26.08 -5.69 -42.26
N ARG A 285 25.69 -6.86 -41.76
CA ARG A 285 25.24 -8.00 -42.59
C ARG A 285 23.73 -7.96 -42.89
N GLY A 286 23.02 -6.96 -42.40
CA GLY A 286 21.56 -6.88 -42.53
C GLY A 286 20.82 -8.00 -41.78
N LEU A 287 21.45 -8.60 -40.76
CA LEU A 287 20.85 -9.64 -39.92
C LEU A 287 20.09 -9.01 -38.75
N PRO A 288 19.02 -9.66 -38.24
CA PRO A 288 18.24 -9.13 -37.12
C PRO A 288 19.06 -9.13 -35.82
N VAL A 289 19.00 -8.01 -35.09
CA VAL A 289 19.59 -7.86 -33.75
C VAL A 289 18.52 -8.09 -32.69
N TYR A 290 18.90 -8.71 -31.56
CA TYR A 290 17.97 -8.95 -30.44
C TYR A 290 17.46 -7.62 -29.82
N PRO A 291 16.16 -7.52 -29.43
CA PRO A 291 15.10 -8.50 -29.62
C PRO A 291 14.72 -8.66 -31.09
N VAL A 292 14.59 -9.92 -31.55
CA VAL A 292 14.28 -10.22 -32.95
C VAL A 292 12.94 -9.56 -33.30
N PRO A 293 12.87 -8.70 -34.33
CA PRO A 293 11.60 -8.15 -34.79
C PRO A 293 10.66 -9.29 -35.19
N LYS A 294 9.33 -9.07 -35.13
CA LYS A 294 8.34 -10.13 -35.44
C LYS A 294 8.71 -10.78 -36.78
N LEU A 295 9.10 -12.06 -36.73
CA LEU A 295 9.46 -12.83 -37.91
C LEU A 295 8.23 -12.86 -38.82
N VAL A 296 8.37 -12.33 -40.03
CA VAL A 296 7.34 -12.48 -41.05
C VAL A 296 7.28 -13.96 -41.47
N PRO A 297 6.10 -14.55 -41.72
CA PRO A 297 5.99 -15.94 -42.19
C PRO A 297 6.86 -16.21 -43.43
N ALA A 298 7.29 -17.47 -43.58
CA ALA A 298 8.23 -17.87 -44.63
C ALA A 298 7.73 -17.46 -46.04
N GLY A 299 8.48 -16.60 -46.74
CA GLY A 299 8.18 -16.13 -48.10
C GLY A 299 8.21 -14.61 -48.26
N GLU A 300 8.20 -13.85 -47.16
CA GLU A 300 8.20 -12.38 -47.19
C GLU A 300 9.52 -11.80 -46.63
N THR A 301 10.05 -10.76 -47.28
CA THR A 301 11.31 -10.12 -46.90
C THR A 301 11.12 -9.10 -45.79
N TRP A 302 12.07 -9.06 -44.84
CA TRP A 302 12.18 -8.01 -43.83
C TRP A 302 12.18 -6.61 -44.44
N ARG A 303 11.28 -5.73 -43.99
CA ARG A 303 11.50 -4.28 -44.12
C ARG A 303 12.10 -3.75 -42.83
N LYS A 304 13.16 -2.93 -42.97
CA LYS A 304 13.71 -2.17 -41.86
C LYS A 304 12.71 -1.07 -41.56
N ASP A 305 12.03 -1.15 -40.42
CA ASP A 305 11.28 -0.02 -39.88
C ASP A 305 12.31 1.05 -39.49
N GLU A 306 12.60 1.97 -40.40
CA GLU A 306 13.28 3.21 -40.07
C GLU A 306 12.29 4.08 -39.28
N GLY A 307 12.45 4.10 -37.95
CA GLY A 307 11.89 5.18 -37.13
C GLY A 307 10.69 4.80 -36.25
N GLY A 308 10.90 3.90 -35.30
CA GLY A 308 10.16 3.95 -34.04
C GLY A 308 10.84 4.93 -33.10
N VAL A 309 10.43 6.20 -33.12
CA VAL A 309 10.74 7.17 -32.07
C VAL A 309 10.13 6.63 -30.77
N VAL A 310 11.00 6.40 -29.77
CA VAL A 310 10.63 6.30 -28.36
C VAL A 310 10.91 7.66 -27.73
#